data_AF-A0A536U0C9-F1
#
_entry.id   AF-A0A536U0C9-F1
#
_cell.length_a   1.000
_cell.length_b   1.000
_cell.length_c   1.000
_cell.angle_alpha   90.00
_cell.angle_beta   90.00
_cell.angle_gamma   90.00
#
_symmetry.space_group_name_H-M   'P 1'
#
loop_
_entity.id
_entity.type
_entity.pdbx_description
1 polymer ?
#
loop_
_entity_poly.entity_id
_entity_poly.type
_entity_poly.pdbx_seq_one_letter_code
_entity_poly.pdbx_strand_id
1 'polypeptide(L)'
;MALTRELNELVCRYDKYAELHRSAAMRDLERSVCGCAYGSTSWTTRPEAERIAQLLELRPAVKLLDVGAGTGWPGLYLAELTGCDVVVVDLPLGGLRLALE
;
A
#
# COMPACT_ATOMS: atom_id res chain seq x y z
N MET A 1 -6.06 -2.43 28.50
CA MET A 1 -7.46 -2.66 28.07
C MET A 1 -8.02 -1.53 27.20
N ALA A 2 -7.85 -0.24 27.53
CA ALA A 2 -8.29 0.87 26.65
C ALA A 2 -7.54 0.92 25.31
N LEU A 3 -6.20 0.77 25.34
CA LEU A 3 -5.35 0.76 24.14
C LEU A 3 -5.76 -0.32 23.13
N THR A 4 -6.15 -1.51 23.60
CA THR A 4 -6.59 -2.62 22.75
C THR A 4 -7.91 -2.32 22.04
N ARG A 5 -8.82 -1.59 22.69
CA ARG A 5 -10.12 -1.23 22.11
C ARG A 5 -9.96 -0.18 21.01
N GLU A 6 -9.21 0.89 21.29
CA GLU A 6 -8.92 1.93 20.30
C GLU A 6 -8.20 1.36 19.07
N LEU A 7 -7.26 0.44 19.30
CA LEU A 7 -6.57 -0.28 18.23
C LEU A 7 -7.53 -1.09 17.36
N ASN A 8 -8.43 -1.85 17.98
CA ASN A 8 -9.44 -2.64 17.26
C ASN A 8 -10.39 -1.74 16.47
N GLU A 9 -10.81 -0.60 17.02
CA GLU A 9 -11.67 0.36 16.32
C GLU A 9 -10.95 1.01 15.12
N LEU A 10 -9.63 1.23 15.22
CA LEU A 10 -8.82 1.69 14.09
C LEU A 10 -8.72 0.63 12.99
N VAL A 11 -8.41 -0.62 13.34
CA VAL A 11 -8.33 -1.75 12.39
C VAL A 11 -9.67 -1.97 11.69
N CYS A 12 -10.78 -2.00 12.43
CA CYS A 12 -12.12 -2.15 11.85
C CYS A 12 -12.49 -1.02 10.89
N ARG A 13 -12.03 0.22 11.13
CA ARG A 13 -12.23 1.33 10.18
C ARG A 13 -11.38 1.12 8.94
N TYR A 14 -10.12 0.74 9.12
CA TYR A 14 -9.22 0.46 8.00
C TYR A 14 -9.78 -0.61 7.07
N ASP A 15 -10.22 -1.75 7.61
CA ASP A 15 -10.75 -2.87 6.80
C ASP A 15 -11.95 -2.43 5.95
N LYS A 16 -12.82 -1.57 6.49
CA LYS A 16 -13.94 -1.00 5.72
C LYS A 16 -13.46 -0.13 4.56
N TYR A 17 -12.40 0.67 4.75
CA TYR A 17 -11.82 1.45 3.67
C TYR A 17 -11.16 0.55 2.63
N ALA A 18 -10.34 -0.42 3.05
CA ALA A 18 -9.70 -1.36 2.14
C ALA A 18 -10.72 -2.08 1.24
N GLU A 19 -11.85 -2.51 1.80
CA GLU A 19 -12.96 -3.10 1.04
C GLU A 19 -13.60 -2.12 0.04
N LEU A 20 -13.82 -0.87 0.44
CA LEU A 20 -14.36 0.18 -0.44
C LEU A 20 -13.47 0.41 -1.67
N HIS A 21 -12.15 0.39 -1.48
CA HIS A 21 -11.15 0.57 -2.54
C HIS A 21 -11.16 -0.58 -3.58
N ARG A 22 -11.83 -1.71 -3.31
CA ARG A 22 -12.05 -2.76 -4.31
C ARG A 22 -13.17 -2.45 -5.30
N SER A 23 -14.02 -1.47 -5.01
CA SER A 23 -15.13 -1.10 -5.89
C SER A 23 -14.64 -0.50 -7.22
N ALA A 24 -15.39 -0.72 -8.30
CA ALA A 24 -15.05 -0.16 -9.62
C ALA A 24 -14.93 1.37 -9.58
N ALA A 25 -15.84 2.04 -8.87
CA ALA A 25 -15.85 3.49 -8.73
C ALA A 25 -14.57 4.02 -8.05
N MET A 26 -14.09 3.35 -6.99
CA MET A 26 -12.84 3.74 -6.35
C MET A 26 -11.63 3.51 -7.25
N ARG A 27 -11.59 2.39 -7.98
CA ARG A 27 -10.50 2.10 -8.93
C ARG A 27 -10.46 3.10 -10.09
N ASP A 28 -11.62 3.56 -10.56
CA ASP A 28 -11.69 4.62 -11.57
C ASP A 28 -11.18 5.96 -11.03
N LEU A 29 -11.55 6.30 -9.79
CA LEU A 29 -11.04 7.48 -9.10
C LEU A 29 -9.51 7.41 -8.92
N GLU A 30 -9.00 6.29 -8.43
CA GLU A 30 -7.55 6.06 -8.27
C GLU A 30 -6.80 6.24 -9.59
N ARG A 31 -7.29 5.64 -10.68
CA ARG A 31 -6.70 5.83 -12.02
C ARG A 31 -6.64 7.30 -12.40
N SER A 32 -7.71 8.05 -12.15
CA SER A 32 -7.80 9.47 -12.48
C SER A 32 -6.86 10.34 -11.64
N VAL A 33 -6.64 10.01 -10.36
CA VAL A 33 -5.90 10.85 -9.41
C VAL A 33 -4.43 10.43 -9.29
N CYS A 34 -4.19 9.13 -9.14
CA CYS A 34 -2.86 8.57 -8.88
C CYS A 34 -2.17 8.06 -10.16
N GLY A 35 -2.88 8.02 -11.28
CA GLY A 35 -2.36 7.49 -12.55
C GLY A 35 -2.26 5.96 -12.59
N CYS A 36 -2.75 5.27 -11.56
CA CYS A 36 -2.82 3.82 -11.43
C CYS A 36 -3.95 3.44 -10.46
N ALA A 37 -4.41 2.19 -10.50
CA ALA A 37 -5.38 1.67 -9.53
C ALA A 37 -4.84 0.40 -8.87
N TYR A 38 -4.31 0.58 -7.67
CA TYR A 38 -3.77 -0.50 -6.86
C TYR A 38 -4.76 -0.97 -5.76
N GLY A 39 -5.93 -0.33 -5.65
CA GLY A 39 -6.90 -0.64 -4.59
C GLY A 39 -6.30 -0.37 -3.21
N SER A 40 -5.62 0.76 -3.06
CA SER A 40 -4.89 1.12 -1.85
C SER A 40 -5.43 2.38 -1.19
N THR A 41 -5.30 2.41 0.13
CA THR A 41 -5.61 3.56 0.98
C THR A 41 -4.53 4.66 0.93
N SER A 42 -3.42 4.43 0.21
CA SER A 42 -2.37 5.42 0.01
C SER A 42 -2.64 6.28 -1.24
N TRP A 43 -2.23 7.55 -1.18
CA TRP A 43 -2.44 8.55 -2.22
C TRP A 43 -1.16 8.90 -2.99
N THR A 44 -0.09 8.12 -2.82
CA THR A 44 1.14 8.29 -3.59
C THR A 44 0.83 8.11 -5.07
N THR A 45 1.08 9.15 -5.86
CA THR A 45 0.92 9.09 -7.32
C THR A 45 2.02 8.23 -7.94
N ARG A 46 1.78 7.69 -9.13
CA ARG A 46 2.80 6.91 -9.84
C ARG A 46 4.13 7.66 -10.04
N PRO A 47 4.15 8.95 -10.47
CA PRO A 47 5.41 9.69 -10.59
C PRO A 47 6.15 9.87 -9.26
N GLU A 48 5.43 10.02 -8.15
CA GLU A 48 6.04 10.10 -6.83
C GLU A 48 6.68 8.75 -6.42
N ALA A 49 6.00 7.63 -6.69
CA ALA A 49 6.56 6.31 -6.45
C ALA A 49 7.84 6.09 -7.28
N GLU A 50 7.82 6.43 -8.57
CA GLU A 50 9.01 6.36 -9.44
C GLU A 50 10.14 7.28 -8.93
N ARG A 51 9.80 8.46 -8.41
CA ARG A 51 10.79 9.36 -7.79
C ARG A 51 11.39 8.78 -6.51
N ILE A 52 10.60 8.11 -5.68
CA ILE A 52 11.07 7.40 -4.48
C ILE A 52 12.05 6.28 -4.87
N ALA A 53 11.74 5.50 -5.90
CA ALA A 53 12.63 4.45 -6.40
C ALA A 53 14.01 5.02 -6.75
N GLN A 54 14.05 6.16 -7.43
CA GLN A 54 15.30 6.84 -7.81
C GLN A 54 16.06 7.38 -6.59
N LEU A 55 15.36 8.03 -5.66
CA LEU A 55 15.96 8.63 -4.46
C LEU A 55 16.59 7.58 -3.54
N LEU A 56 15.97 6.41 -3.44
CA LEU A 56 16.46 5.28 -2.66
C LEU A 56 17.42 4.37 -3.44
N GLU A 57 17.66 4.69 -4.72
CA GLU A 57 18.47 3.90 -5.66
C GLU A 57 18.08 2.42 -5.69
N LEU A 58 16.77 2.15 -5.65
CA LEU A 58 16.22 0.79 -5.65
C LEU A 58 16.63 0.05 -6.92
N ARG A 59 17.09 -1.18 -6.73
CA ARG A 59 17.64 -2.07 -7.76
C ARG A 59 17.67 -3.50 -7.21
N PRO A 60 17.98 -4.52 -8.05
CA PRO A 60 18.15 -5.87 -7.56
C PRO A 60 19.15 -5.97 -6.41
N ALA A 61 18.88 -6.88 -5.46
CA ALA A 61 19.63 -7.08 -4.21
C ALA A 61 19.53 -5.96 -3.15
N VAL A 62 18.87 -4.83 -3.43
CA VAL A 62 18.48 -3.87 -2.39
C VAL A 62 17.24 -4.41 -1.67
N LYS A 63 17.18 -4.21 -0.34
CA LYS A 63 16.03 -4.59 0.50
C LYS A 63 15.28 -3.35 0.97
N LEU A 64 14.00 -3.26 0.63
CA LEU A 64 13.08 -2.21 1.07
C LEU A 64 12.20 -2.72 2.20
N LEU A 65 12.06 -1.94 3.27
CA LEU A 65 11.03 -2.14 4.30
C LEU A 65 9.96 -1.06 4.12
N ASP A 66 8.74 -1.48 3.80
CA ASP A 66 7.57 -0.61 3.69
C ASP A 66 6.71 -0.72 4.97
N VAL A 67 6.56 0.39 5.70
CA VAL A 67 5.90 0.45 7.01
C VAL A 67 4.57 1.18 6.89
N GLY A 68 3.50 0.53 7.32
CA GLY A 68 2.15 1.02 7.03
C GLY A 68 1.75 0.72 5.59
N ALA A 69 2.17 -0.45 5.09
CA ALA A 69 2.06 -0.82 3.68
C ALA A 69 0.62 -0.98 3.18
N GLY A 70 -0.35 -1.11 4.08
CA GLY A 70 -1.76 -1.29 3.77
C GLY A 70 -1.99 -2.49 2.88
N THR A 71 -2.49 -2.22 1.67
CA THR A 71 -2.70 -3.22 0.60
C THR A 71 -1.50 -3.38 -0.34
N GLY A 72 -0.32 -2.86 0.04
CA GLY A 72 0.95 -3.10 -0.64
C GLY A 72 1.41 -1.99 -1.60
N TRP A 73 0.64 -0.92 -1.78
CA TRP A 73 1.09 0.26 -2.52
C TRP A 73 1.79 1.28 -1.60
N PRO A 74 2.95 1.83 -1.99
CA PRO A 74 3.67 1.62 -3.25
C PRO A 74 4.73 0.50 -3.21
N GLY A 75 5.01 -0.12 -2.05
CA GLY A 75 6.12 -1.06 -1.89
C GLY A 75 6.18 -2.20 -2.91
N LEU A 76 5.05 -2.84 -3.21
CA LEU A 76 4.97 -3.92 -4.20
C LEU A 76 5.23 -3.41 -5.63
N TYR A 77 4.70 -2.24 -5.98
CA TYR A 77 4.98 -1.61 -7.26
C TYR A 77 6.47 -1.25 -7.39
N LEU A 78 7.11 -0.77 -6.33
CA LEU A 78 8.54 -0.47 -6.33
C LEU A 78 9.39 -1.72 -6.55
N ALA A 79 9.02 -2.84 -5.90
CA ALA A 79 9.67 -4.12 -6.11
C ALA A 79 9.51 -4.62 -7.56
N GLU A 80 8.31 -4.53 -8.12
CA GLU A 80 8.03 -4.88 -9.53
C GLU A 80 8.83 -3.99 -10.50
N LEU A 81 8.85 -2.68 -10.26
CA LEU A 81 9.51 -1.69 -11.11
C LEU A 81 11.03 -1.85 -11.12
N THR A 82 11.63 -2.19 -9.98
CA THR A 82 13.09 -2.09 -9.77
C THR A 82 13.79 -3.42 -9.58
N GLY A 83 13.03 -4.49 -9.31
CA GLY A 83 13.55 -5.81 -8.97
C GLY A 83 14.17 -5.89 -7.56
N CYS A 84 13.92 -4.91 -6.69
CA CYS A 84 14.35 -4.97 -5.29
C CYS A 84 13.52 -5.99 -4.48
N ASP A 85 14.08 -6.47 -3.38
CA ASP A 85 13.32 -7.28 -2.41
C ASP A 85 12.53 -6.33 -1.50
N VAL A 86 11.24 -6.60 -1.31
CA VAL A 86 10.41 -5.81 -0.39
C VAL A 86 9.89 -6.65 0.77
N VAL A 87 9.95 -6.09 1.96
CA VAL A 87 9.23 -6.56 3.14
C VAL A 87 8.18 -5.52 3.46
N VAL A 88 6.92 -5.93 3.48
CA VAL A 88 5.78 -5.08 3.86
C VAL A 88 5.37 -5.39 5.29
N VAL A 89 5.07 -4.35 6.07
CA VAL A 89 4.52 -4.50 7.41
C VAL A 89 3.38 -3.51 7.62
N ASP A 90 2.30 -4.02 8.21
CA ASP A 90 1.21 -3.20 8.68
C ASP A 90 0.52 -3.90 9.86
N LEU A 91 -0.24 -3.11 10.62
CA LEU A 91 -1.03 -3.58 11.73
C LEU A 91 -2.36 -4.22 11.28
N PRO A 92 -3.16 -3.64 10.35
CA PRO A 92 -4.34 -4.29 9.84
C PRO A 92 -3.94 -5.45 8.92
N LEU A 93 -4.04 -6.68 9.42
CA LEU A 93 -3.75 -7.89 8.63
C LEU A 93 -4.64 -8.02 7.39
N GLY A 94 -5.84 -7.43 7.40
CA GLY A 94 -6.75 -7.41 6.25
C GLY A 94 -6.12 -6.76 5.02
N GLY A 95 -5.42 -5.63 5.20
CA GLY A 95 -4.70 -4.96 4.11
C GLY A 95 -3.59 -5.84 3.53
N LEU A 96 -2.74 -6.40 4.40
CA LEU A 96 -1.64 -7.26 3.98
C LEU A 96 -2.12 -8.52 3.25
N ARG A 97 -3.30 -9.05 3.60
CA ARG A 97 -3.87 -10.19 2.90
C ARG A 97 -4.28 -9.83 1.47
N LEU A 98 -4.86 -8.64 1.26
CA LEU A 98 -5.18 -8.14 -0.07
C LEU A 98 -3.92 -7.87 -0.90
N ALA A 99 -2.81 -7.50 -0.25
CA ALA A 99 -1.53 -7.29 -0.92
C ALA A 99 -0.92 -8.58 -1.53
N LEU A 100 -1.43 -9.76 -1.15
CA LEU A 100 -0.99 -11.06 -1.66
C LEU A 100 -1.88 -11.61 -2.79
N GLU A 101 -3.00 -10.95 -3.08
CA GLU A 101 -3.97 -11.35 -4.13
C GLU A 101 -3.62 -10.76 -5.49
#